data_AF-A0A967SDY3-F1
#
_entry.id   AF-A0A967SDY3-F1
#
_cell.length_a   1.000
_cell.length_b   1.000
_cell.length_c   1.000
_cell.angle_alpha   90.00
_cell.angle_beta   90.00
_cell.angle_gamma   90.00
#
_symmetry.space_group_name_H-M   'P 1'
#
loop_
_entity.id
_entity.type
_entity.pdbx_description
1 polymer ?
#
loop_
_entity_poly.entity_id
_entity_poly.type
_entity_poly.pdbx_seq_one_letter_code
_entity_poly.pdbx_strand_id
1 'polypeptide(L)' 'MKVGVLFGGTSAERDVSIASGAEVVRALREAGHEVVAVDTATGVLGPDEERTLLRSGVAPEPPDRG' A
#
# COMPACT_ATOMS: atom_id res chain seq x y z
N MET A 1 11.01 -2.35 14.83
CA MET A 1 9.67 -2.13 15.44
C MET A 1 8.63 -2.81 14.58
N LYS A 2 7.47 -3.15 15.17
CA LYS A 2 6.32 -3.66 14.44
C LYS A 2 5.37 -2.50 14.12
N VAL A 3 5.06 -2.32 12.84
CA VAL A 3 4.30 -1.18 12.32
C VAL A 3 3.11 -1.69 11.51
N GLY A 4 1.92 -1.18 11.81
CA GLY A 4 0.72 -1.39 10.98
C GLY A 4 0.56 -0.24 9.99
N VAL A 5 0.41 -0.55 8.70
CA VAL A 5 0.13 0.45 7.65
C VAL A 5 -1.31 0.30 7.21
N LEU A 6 -2.11 1.34 7.44
CA LEU A 6 -3.52 1.41 7.08
C LEU A 6 -3.69 2.13 5.74
N PHE A 7 -4.37 1.49 4.80
CA PHE A 7 -4.62 2.05 3.46
C PHE A 7 -5.89 1.45 2.85
N GLY A 8 -6.15 1.73 1.57
CA GLY A 8 -7.30 1.20 0.84
C GLY A 8 -8.60 1.91 1.21
N GLY A 9 -9.57 1.15 1.74
CA GLY A 9 -10.91 1.66 2.06
C GLY A 9 -11.90 1.55 0.90
N THR A 10 -13.11 2.06 1.07
CA THR A 10 -14.22 1.89 0.11
C THR A 10 -14.54 3.15 -0.71
N SER A 11 -13.65 4.15 -0.68
CA SER A 11 -13.84 5.42 -1.40
C SER A 11 -13.39 5.32 -2.86
N ALA A 12 -13.73 6.35 -3.65
CA ALA A 12 -13.21 6.49 -5.01
C ALA A 12 -11.67 6.68 -5.07
N GLU A 13 -11.04 7.00 -3.94
CA GLU A 13 -9.59 7.19 -3.81
C GLU A 13 -8.86 5.89 -3.42
N ARG A 14 -9.57 4.76 -3.36
CA ARG A 14 -9.01 3.46 -2.95
C ARG A 14 -7.71 3.12 -3.69
N ASP A 15 -7.69 3.28 -5.01
CA ASP A 15 -6.51 2.95 -5.82
C ASP A 15 -5.31 3.86 -5.50
N VAL A 16 -5.57 5.15 -5.24
CA VAL A 16 -4.55 6.13 -4.82
C VAL A 16 -4.02 5.80 -3.42
N SER A 17 -4.91 5.37 -2.51
CA SER A 17 -4.53 4.93 -1.17
C SER A 17 -3.69 3.66 -1.20
N ILE A 18 -4.04 2.68 -2.05
CA ILE A 18 -3.26 1.45 -2.26
C ILE A 18 -1.87 1.77 -2.82
N ALA A 19 -1.78 2.64 -3.82
CA ALA A 19 -0.51 3.05 -4.40
C ALA A 19 0.42 3.70 -3.36
N SER A 20 -0.11 4.64 -2.59
CA SER A 20 0.65 5.31 -1.52
C SER A 20 1.04 4.33 -0.40
N GLY A 21 0.11 3.45 -0.03
CA GLY A 21 0.34 2.40 0.97
C GLY A 21 1.44 1.42 0.55
N ALA A 22 1.51 1.04 -0.73
CA ALA A 22 2.55 0.16 -1.25
C ALA A 22 3.95 0.75 -1.09
N GLU A 23 4.12 2.01 -1.44
CA GLU A 23 5.40 2.72 -1.30
C GLU A 23 5.81 2.88 0.17
N VAL A 24 4.85 3.18 1.06
CA VAL A 24 5.10 3.26 2.50
C VAL A 24 5.49 1.89 3.09
N VAL A 25 4.77 0.82 2.73
CA VAL A 25 5.11 -0.55 3.17
C VAL A 25 6.51 -0.92 2.70
N ARG A 26 6.88 -0.61 1.45
CA ARG A 26 8.21 -0.86 0.92
C ARG A 26 9.28 -0.10 1.72
N ALA A 27 9.12 1.20 1.88
CA ALA A 27 10.10 2.05 2.58
C ALA A 27 10.31 1.62 4.04
N LEU A 28 9.24 1.27 4.76
CA LEU A 28 9.33 0.80 6.15
C LEU A 28 10.06 -0.55 6.24
N ARG A 29 9.84 -1.46 5.29
CA ARG A 29 10.57 -2.74 5.23
C ARG A 29 12.04 -2.54 4.91
N GLU A 30 12.37 -1.66 3.97
CA GLU A 30 13.75 -1.28 3.65
C GLU A 30 14.47 -0.65 4.86
N ALA A 31 13.73 0.09 5.70
CA ALA A 31 14.23 0.61 6.97
C ALA A 31 14.38 -0.46 8.08
N GLY A 32 14.11 -1.74 7.79
CA GLY A 32 14.27 -2.85 8.73
C GLY A 32 13.12 -3.00 9.73
N HIS A 33 11.92 -2.49 9.42
CA HIS A 33 10.74 -2.67 10.25
C HIS A 33 9.91 -3.89 9.85
N GLU A 34 9.27 -4.52 10.83
CA GLU A 34 8.25 -5.54 10.58
C GLU A 34 6.94 -4.81 10.26
N VAL A 35 6.44 -4.99 9.05
CA VAL A 35 5.26 -4.25 8.54
C VAL A 35 4.08 -5.18 8.35
N VAL A 36 2.95 -4.80 8.93
CA VAL A 36 1.64 -5.43 8.74
C VAL A 36 0.78 -4.50 7.87
N ALA A 37 0.43 -4.97 6.68
CA ALA A 37 -0.47 -4.26 5.76
C ALA A 37 -1.93 -4.49 6.16
N VAL A 38 -2.70 -3.41 6.27
CA VAL A 38 -4.11 -3.45 6.65
C VAL A 38 -4.92 -2.59 5.69
N ASP A 39 -5.80 -3.24 4.93
CA ASP A 39 -6.80 -2.54 4.14
C ASP A 39 -7.99 -2.23 5.03
N THR A 40 -8.40 -0.97 5.11
CA THR A 40 -9.52 -0.56 5.96
C THR A 40 -10.88 -1.11 5.48
N ALA A 41 -10.97 -1.62 4.25
CA ALA A 41 -12.17 -2.27 3.72
C ALA A 41 -12.22 -3.78 3.99
N THR A 42 -11.07 -4.47 3.97
CA THR A 42 -11.01 -5.96 4.04
C THR A 42 -10.27 -6.50 5.26
N GLY A 43 -9.57 -5.65 6.01
CA GLY A 43 -8.84 -6.01 7.21
C GLY A 43 -7.35 -6.26 6.98
N VAL A 44 -6.74 -7.04 7.88
CA VAL A 44 -5.32 -7.41 7.80
C VAL A 44 -5.12 -8.31 6.58
N LEU A 45 -4.15 -7.96 5.74
CA LEU A 45 -3.87 -8.70 4.52
C LEU A 45 -2.97 -9.90 4.79
N GLY A 46 -3.28 -11.04 4.18
CA GLY A 46 -2.37 -12.17 4.08
C GLY A 46 -1.22 -11.90 3.09
N PRO A 47 -0.14 -12.70 3.10
CA PRO A 47 1.03 -12.48 2.24
C PRO A 47 0.70 -12.44 0.73
N ASP A 48 -0.26 -13.27 0.29
CA ASP A 48 -0.67 -13.35 -1.11
C ASP A 48 -1.56 -12.18 -1.54
N GLU A 49 -2.49 -11.79 -0.67
CA GLU A 49 -3.37 -10.63 -0.87
C GLU A 49 -2.55 -9.35 -0.91
N GLU A 50 -1.65 -9.19 0.05
CA GLU A 50 -0.73 -8.07 0.12
C GLU A 50 0.13 -7.99 -1.14
N ARG A 51 0.74 -9.10 -1.56
CA ARG A 51 1.55 -9.13 -2.77
C ARG A 51 0.74 -8.77 -4.02
N THR A 52 -0.52 -9.16 -4.08
CA THR A 52 -1.40 -8.84 -5.20
C THR A 52 -1.74 -7.35 -5.20
N LEU A 53 -2.18 -6.83 -4.06
CA LEU A 53 -2.68 -5.47 -3.88
C LEU A 53 -1.56 -4.42 -3.98
N LEU A 54 -0.37 -4.72 -3.47
CA LEU A 54 0.77 -3.80 -3.51
C LEU A 54 1.55 -3.85 -4.83
N ARG A 55 1.41 -4.92 -5.64
CA ARG A 55 2.01 -4.99 -6.98
C ARG A 55 1.27 -4.17 -8.03
N SER A 56 -0.01 -3.86 -7.79
CA SER A 56 -0.83 -3.01 -8.66
C SER A 56 -0.49 -1.51 -8.59
N GLY A 57 0.46 -1.10 -7.73
CA GLY A 57 0.82 0.30 -7.51
C GLY A 57 1.68 0.92 -8.62
N VAL A 58 1.01 1.71 -9.47
CA VAL A 58 1.50 2.89 -10.23
C VAL A 58 2.68 2.66 -11.18
N ALA A 59 2.38 2.73 -12.49
CA ALA A 59 3.38 3.04 -13.51
C ALA A 59 4.07 4.36 -13.12
N PRO A 60 5.40 4.47 -13.18
CA PRO A 60 6.18 5.61 -12.69
C PRO A 60 5.97 6.91 -13.48
N GLU A 61 4.94 6.98 -14.33
CA GLU A 61 4.77 8.09 -15.26
C GLU A 61 4.29 9.33 -14.50
N PRO A 62 5.10 10.40 -14.46
CA PRO A 62 4.70 11.64 -13.81
C PRO A 62 3.43 12.18 -14.49
N PRO A 63 2.51 12.82 -13.75
CA PRO A 63 1.41 13.54 -14.40
C PRO A 63 2.00 14.57 -15.37
N ASP A 64 1.54 14.55 -16.62
CA ASP A 64 1.94 15.49 -17.65
C ASP A 64 1.79 16.91 -17.12
N ARG A 65 2.89 17.67 -17.13
CA ARG A 65 2.85 19.11 -16.88
C ARG A 65 2.24 19.78 -18.11
N GLY A 66 0.92 19.91 -18.10
CA GLY A 66 0.20 20.86 -18.95
C GLY A 66 0.61 22.30 -18.66
#